data_AF-A0A5B9VYQ7-F1
#
_entry.id   AF-A0A5B9VYQ7-F1
#
_cell.length_a   1.000
_cell.length_b   1.000
_cell.length_c   1.000
_cell.angle_alpha   90.00
_cell.angle_beta   90.00
_cell.angle_gamma   90.00
#
_symmetry.space_group_name_H-M   'P 1'
#
loop_
_entity.id
_entity.type
_entity.pdbx_description
1 polymer ?
#
loop_
_entity_poly.entity_id
_entity_poly.type
_entity_poly.pdbx_seq_one_letter_code
_entity_poly.pdbx_strand_id
1 'polypeptide(L)'
;MGFFNALKRVLTHEGRKEADDDATRRIRDLWGLDEEEPGASPSATVGADASAYDRSQWQKRLQRIVDELPESRPRWADLMQDAHALHLEPAWLHERHLEALALLVRRAVADRVFSEQEHRRIDLARDLMNIPEEEAVKVLHDIVAEAEAVFGAPIKDEG
;
A
#
# COMPACT_ATOMS: atom_id res chain seq x y z
N MET A 1 9.22 16.67 -1.96
CA MET A 1 10.40 15.77 -2.08
C MET A 1 10.80 15.15 -0.74
N GLY A 2 10.07 15.40 0.35
CA GLY A 2 10.30 14.83 1.68
C GLY A 2 9.93 13.35 1.75
N PHE A 3 8.78 12.93 1.18
CA PHE A 3 8.40 11.50 1.15
C PHE A 3 9.44 10.65 0.42
N PHE A 4 9.88 11.10 -0.75
CA PHE A 4 10.92 10.39 -1.51
C PHE A 4 12.24 10.27 -0.73
N ASN A 5 12.65 11.33 -0.02
CA ASN A 5 13.87 11.30 0.79
C ASN A 5 13.70 10.49 2.08
N ALA A 6 12.53 10.53 2.73
CA ALA A 6 12.22 9.73 3.91
C ALA A 6 12.17 8.24 3.55
N LEU A 7 11.49 7.90 2.46
CA LEU A 7 11.45 6.56 1.88
C LEU A 7 12.88 6.13 1.53
N LYS A 8 13.64 6.95 0.81
CA LYS A 8 15.05 6.64 0.53
C LYS A 8 15.88 6.46 1.80
N ARG A 9 15.76 7.32 2.81
CA ARG A 9 16.57 7.25 4.04
C ARG A 9 16.28 6.00 4.87
N VAL A 10 15.01 5.65 5.04
CA VAL A 10 14.57 4.40 5.67
C VAL A 10 15.11 3.19 4.92
N LEU A 11 15.06 3.22 3.58
CA LEU A 11 15.34 2.05 2.75
C LEU A 11 16.82 1.90 2.34
N THR A 12 17.63 2.97 2.44
CA THR A 12 19.09 2.95 2.17
C THR A 12 19.92 2.69 3.44
N HIS A 13 19.29 2.50 4.61
CA HIS A 13 20.01 2.15 5.83
C HIS A 13 20.48 0.69 5.75
N GLU A 14 21.58 0.47 5.00
CA GLU A 14 22.29 -0.78 4.65
C GLU A 14 22.91 -1.53 5.85
N GLY A 15 22.34 -1.37 7.04
CA GLY A 15 23.02 -1.62 8.31
C GLY A 15 22.55 -2.82 9.11
N ARG A 16 22.07 -3.92 8.50
CA ARG A 16 21.97 -5.18 9.26
C ARG A 16 21.97 -6.43 8.37
N LYS A 17 23.15 -7.05 8.28
CA LYS A 17 23.44 -8.21 7.43
C LYS A 17 22.98 -9.55 8.01
N GLU A 18 22.42 -9.62 9.21
CA GLU A 18 22.04 -10.90 9.85
C GLU A 18 20.80 -10.71 10.74
N ALA A 19 19.62 -10.59 10.14
CA ALA A 19 18.35 -10.63 10.86
C ALA A 19 17.39 -11.57 10.12
N ASP A 20 17.42 -12.83 10.59
CA ASP A 20 16.47 -13.94 10.54
C ASP A 20 15.37 -13.87 9.46
N ASP A 21 15.40 -14.81 8.52
CA ASP A 21 14.23 -15.19 7.70
C ASP A 21 12.96 -15.36 8.56
N ASP A 22 13.11 -15.76 9.84
CA ASP A 22 12.03 -15.86 10.81
C ASP A 22 11.39 -14.52 11.16
N ALA A 23 12.16 -13.43 11.23
CA ALA A 23 11.63 -12.08 11.49
C ALA A 23 10.85 -11.54 10.29
N THR A 24 11.34 -11.79 9.07
CA THR A 24 10.61 -11.51 7.83
C THR A 24 9.29 -12.28 7.76
N ARG A 25 9.33 -13.57 8.13
CA ARG A 25 8.13 -14.42 8.17
C ARG A 25 7.13 -13.95 9.22
N ARG A 26 7.58 -13.58 10.43
CA ARG A 26 6.72 -13.04 11.50
C ARG A 26 6.02 -11.75 11.08
N ILE A 27 6.71 -10.87 10.36
CA ILE A 27 6.11 -9.62 9.90
C ILE A 27 5.10 -9.86 8.79
N ARG A 28 5.40 -10.76 7.84
CA ARG A 28 4.42 -11.16 6.83
C ARG A 28 3.16 -11.77 7.43
N ASP A 29 3.31 -12.61 8.46
CA ASP A 29 2.21 -13.21 9.21
C ASP A 29 1.41 -12.15 10.00
N LEU A 30 2.09 -11.25 10.72
CA LEU A 30 1.47 -10.14 11.46
C LEU A 30 0.70 -9.17 10.57
N TRP A 31 1.17 -8.96 9.33
CA TRP A 31 0.55 -8.05 8.37
C TRP A 31 -0.36 -8.72 7.35
N GLY A 32 -0.55 -10.05 7.42
CA GLY A 32 -1.43 -10.79 6.52
C GLY A 32 -1.04 -10.70 5.04
N LEU A 33 0.25 -10.60 4.74
CA LEU A 33 0.74 -10.40 3.37
C LEU A 33 0.73 -11.66 2.49
N ASP A 34 0.36 -12.82 3.04
CA ASP A 34 0.39 -14.15 2.39
C ASP A 34 -0.99 -14.64 1.87
N GLU A 35 -2.05 -13.81 1.93
CA GLU A 35 -3.37 -14.18 1.41
C GLU A 35 -3.45 -14.02 -0.13
N GLU A 36 -2.93 -14.99 -0.87
CA GLU A 36 -3.34 -15.28 -2.25
C GLU A 36 -4.62 -16.12 -2.25
N GLU A 37 -5.78 -15.59 -2.69
CA GLU A 37 -6.98 -16.41 -3.00
C GLU A 37 -8.00 -15.66 -3.92
N PRO A 38 -8.86 -16.39 -4.65
CA PRO A 38 -8.90 -16.34 -6.11
C PRO A 38 -9.89 -15.34 -6.69
N GLY A 39 -9.59 -14.95 -7.94
CA GLY A 39 -10.36 -14.04 -8.76
C GLY A 39 -11.82 -14.46 -8.92
N ALA A 40 -12.71 -13.53 -8.59
CA ALA A 40 -14.09 -13.55 -9.05
C ALA A 40 -14.41 -12.17 -9.60
N SER A 41 -14.64 -12.10 -10.91
CA SER A 41 -15.25 -10.92 -11.53
C SER A 41 -16.74 -10.89 -11.19
N PRO A 42 -17.34 -9.71 -10.97
CA PRO A 42 -18.74 -9.58 -11.30
C PRO A 42 -19.14 -8.26 -11.98
N SER A 43 -20.21 -8.43 -12.75
CA SER A 43 -20.99 -7.44 -13.49
C SER A 43 -21.65 -6.43 -12.55
N ALA A 44 -21.50 -5.13 -12.85
CA ALA A 44 -22.13 -4.05 -12.09
C ALA A 44 -23.65 -4.00 -12.34
N THR A 45 -24.44 -3.93 -11.26
CA THR A 45 -25.88 -3.67 -11.32
C THR A 45 -26.11 -2.25 -10.80
N VAL A 46 -26.74 -1.40 -11.62
CA VAL A 46 -26.92 0.03 -11.34
C VAL A 46 -28.13 0.26 -10.43
N GLY A 47 -27.95 1.04 -9.36
CA GLY A 47 -29.04 1.75 -8.67
C GLY A 47 -29.42 1.24 -7.28
N ALA A 48 -28.50 1.31 -6.31
CA ALA A 48 -28.77 1.40 -4.87
C ALA A 48 -27.47 1.87 -4.19
N ASP A 49 -27.53 2.44 -2.99
CA ASP A 49 -26.36 2.63 -2.12
C ASP A 49 -25.48 1.37 -2.18
N ALA A 50 -24.16 1.55 -2.37
CA ALA A 50 -23.24 0.43 -2.56
C ALA A 50 -23.42 -0.61 -1.45
N SER A 51 -23.78 -1.83 -1.86
CA SER A 51 -23.87 -2.93 -0.91
C SER A 51 -22.48 -3.22 -0.32
N ALA A 52 -22.44 -3.91 0.82
CA ALA A 52 -21.16 -4.39 1.37
C ALA A 52 -20.37 -5.25 0.36
N TYR A 53 -21.09 -5.94 -0.54
CA TYR A 53 -20.49 -6.69 -1.63
C TYR A 53 -19.82 -5.77 -2.66
N ASP A 54 -20.50 -4.72 -3.13
CA ASP A 54 -19.94 -3.77 -4.10
C ASP A 54 -18.69 -3.06 -3.56
N ARG A 55 -18.72 -2.65 -2.28
CA ARG A 55 -17.56 -2.06 -1.59
C ARG A 55 -16.38 -3.04 -1.54
N SER A 56 -16.63 -4.31 -1.23
CA SER A 56 -15.59 -5.34 -1.22
C SER A 56 -15.00 -5.60 -2.61
N GLN A 57 -15.85 -5.66 -3.65
CA GLN A 57 -15.38 -5.82 -5.04
C GLN A 57 -14.55 -4.63 -5.50
N TRP A 58 -14.98 -3.42 -5.16
CA TRP A 58 -14.23 -2.20 -5.44
C TRP A 58 -12.86 -2.21 -4.75
N GLN A 59 -12.80 -2.58 -3.46
CA GLN A 59 -11.55 -2.68 -2.71
C GLN A 59 -10.59 -3.73 -3.31
N LYS A 60 -11.10 -4.90 -3.74
CA LYS A 60 -10.29 -5.91 -4.42
C LYS A 60 -9.69 -5.39 -5.73
N ARG A 61 -10.47 -4.63 -6.50
CA ARG A 61 -10.01 -4.01 -7.74
C ARG A 61 -8.98 -2.92 -7.49
N LEU A 62 -9.15 -2.12 -6.43
CA LEU A 62 -8.16 -1.16 -5.97
C LEU A 62 -6.83 -1.88 -5.68
N GLN A 63 -6.83 -2.89 -4.82
CA GLN A 63 -5.63 -3.65 -4.47
C GLN A 63 -4.95 -4.23 -5.71
N ARG A 64 -5.70 -4.88 -6.61
CA ARG A 64 -5.16 -5.43 -7.85
C ARG A 64 -4.52 -4.37 -8.74
N ILE A 65 -5.16 -3.21 -8.91
CA ILE A 65 -4.59 -2.12 -9.70
C ILE A 65 -3.27 -1.67 -9.06
N VAL A 66 -3.26 -1.42 -7.76
CA VAL A 66 -2.08 -0.98 -7.01
C VAL A 66 -0.96 -2.02 -7.07
N ASP A 67 -1.30 -3.31 -7.07
CA ASP A 67 -0.37 -4.41 -7.16
C ASP A 67 0.30 -4.53 -8.54
N GLU A 68 -0.46 -4.27 -9.61
CA GLU A 68 0.00 -4.37 -10.99
C GLU A 68 0.60 -3.04 -11.54
N LEU A 69 0.88 -2.05 -10.68
CA LEU A 69 1.49 -0.80 -11.11
C LEU A 69 2.94 -1.02 -11.59
N PRO A 70 3.38 -0.34 -12.68
CA PRO A 70 2.70 0.76 -13.37
C PRO A 70 1.75 0.33 -14.51
N GLU A 71 1.70 -0.95 -14.87
CA GLU A 71 1.00 -1.45 -16.07
C GLU A 71 -0.53 -1.31 -15.99
N SER A 72 -1.08 -1.39 -14.78
CA SER A 72 -2.52 -1.25 -14.49
C SER A 72 -3.03 0.19 -14.45
N ARG A 73 -2.15 1.21 -14.53
CA ARG A 73 -2.51 2.64 -14.45
C ARG A 73 -3.70 3.04 -15.34
N PRO A 74 -3.85 2.56 -16.60
CA PRO A 74 -5.00 2.92 -17.43
C PRO A 74 -6.36 2.54 -16.82
N ARG A 75 -6.40 1.49 -15.99
CA ARG A 75 -7.63 0.97 -15.36
C ARG A 75 -8.07 1.78 -14.13
N TRP A 76 -7.24 2.75 -13.70
CA TRP A 76 -7.55 3.64 -12.57
C TRP A 76 -8.80 4.49 -12.83
N ALA A 77 -8.94 5.02 -14.06
CA ALA A 77 -10.09 5.82 -14.44
C ALA A 77 -11.40 5.03 -14.33
N ASP A 78 -11.39 3.77 -14.78
CA ASP A 78 -12.55 2.87 -14.68
C ASP A 78 -12.91 2.59 -13.22
N LEU A 79 -11.91 2.34 -12.35
CA LEU A 79 -12.12 2.14 -10.92
C LEU A 79 -12.79 3.36 -10.26
N MET A 80 -12.34 4.57 -10.60
CA MET A 80 -12.91 5.80 -10.05
C MET A 80 -14.30 6.08 -10.62
N GLN A 81 -14.55 5.76 -11.89
CA GLN A 81 -15.90 5.82 -12.47
C GLN A 81 -16.87 4.88 -11.74
N ASP A 82 -16.42 3.68 -11.39
CA ASP A 82 -17.21 2.74 -10.60
C ASP A 82 -17.48 3.26 -9.18
N ALA A 83 -16.48 3.89 -8.54
CA ALA A 83 -16.67 4.53 -7.23
C ALA A 83 -17.77 5.61 -7.28
N HIS A 84 -17.77 6.43 -8.34
CA HIS A 84 -18.79 7.45 -8.56
C HIS A 84 -20.16 6.84 -8.86
N ALA A 85 -20.24 5.80 -9.68
CA ALA A 85 -21.49 5.11 -10.00
C ALA A 85 -22.11 4.41 -8.78
N LEU A 86 -21.27 3.91 -7.88
CA LEU A 86 -21.67 3.29 -6.62
C LEU A 86 -21.95 4.29 -5.49
N HIS A 87 -21.78 5.60 -5.74
CA HIS A 87 -21.94 6.65 -4.74
C HIS A 87 -21.10 6.40 -3.47
N LEU A 88 -19.87 5.91 -3.64
CA LEU A 88 -18.97 5.66 -2.51
C LEU A 88 -18.57 6.97 -1.83
N GLU A 89 -18.57 6.96 -0.50
CA GLU A 89 -18.26 8.15 0.29
C GLU A 89 -16.80 8.58 0.10
N PRO A 90 -16.51 9.88 -0.15
CA PRO A 90 -15.15 10.35 -0.36
C PRO A 90 -14.21 10.05 0.81
N ALA A 91 -14.70 10.12 2.05
CA ALA A 91 -13.93 9.78 3.24
C ALA A 91 -13.56 8.30 3.27
N TRP A 92 -14.50 7.42 2.91
CA TRP A 92 -14.26 5.98 2.82
C TRP A 92 -13.24 5.66 1.71
N LEU A 93 -13.36 6.30 0.55
CA LEU A 93 -12.40 6.14 -0.55
C LEU A 93 -10.98 6.56 -0.13
N HIS A 94 -10.87 7.70 0.57
CA HIS A 94 -9.60 8.18 1.11
C HIS A 94 -8.98 7.18 2.09
N GLU A 95 -9.76 6.62 3.01
CA GLU A 95 -9.28 5.56 3.92
C GLU A 95 -8.81 4.32 3.16
N ARG A 96 -9.55 3.87 2.14
CA ARG A 96 -9.13 2.72 1.31
C ARG A 96 -7.85 3.00 0.54
N HIS A 97 -7.67 4.22 0.04
CA HIS A 97 -6.43 4.64 -0.63
C HIS A 97 -5.24 4.61 0.33
N LEU A 98 -5.39 5.17 1.53
CA LEU A 98 -4.34 5.13 2.56
C LEU A 98 -3.98 3.70 2.94
N GLU A 99 -4.97 2.83 3.13
CA GLU A 99 -4.75 1.42 3.45
C GLU A 99 -3.99 0.71 2.32
N ALA A 100 -4.35 0.97 1.06
CA ALA A 100 -3.65 0.40 -0.10
C ALA A 100 -2.19 0.89 -0.20
N LEU A 101 -1.94 2.19 0.05
CA LEU A 101 -0.58 2.72 0.12
C LEU A 101 0.20 2.10 1.28
N ALA A 102 -0.41 1.96 2.45
CA ALA A 102 0.21 1.33 3.62
C ALA A 102 0.60 -0.12 3.36
N LEU A 103 -0.26 -0.90 2.68
CA LEU A 103 0.05 -2.29 2.31
C LEU A 103 1.24 -2.39 1.35
N LEU A 104 1.33 -1.51 0.35
CA LEU A 104 2.51 -1.44 -0.52
C LEU A 104 3.79 -1.15 0.26
N VAL A 105 3.75 -0.17 1.16
CA VAL A 105 4.91 0.19 1.99
C VAL A 105 5.28 -0.95 2.93
N ARG A 106 4.31 -1.60 3.59
CA ARG A 106 4.54 -2.80 4.41
C ARG A 106 5.20 -3.92 3.62
N ARG A 107 4.73 -4.19 2.40
CA ARG A 107 5.32 -5.21 1.53
C ARG A 107 6.76 -4.85 1.15
N ALA A 108 7.02 -3.61 0.77
CA ALA A 108 8.38 -3.15 0.47
C ALA A 108 9.33 -3.28 1.68
N VAL A 109 8.85 -2.95 2.88
CA VAL A 109 9.60 -3.09 4.14
C VAL A 109 9.84 -4.56 4.49
N ALA A 110 8.81 -5.41 4.39
CA ALA A 110 8.89 -6.85 4.68
C ALA A 110 9.81 -7.59 3.71
N ASP A 111 9.68 -7.32 2.41
CA ASP A 111 10.45 -7.98 1.35
C ASP A 111 11.90 -7.50 1.34
N ARG A 112 12.19 -6.39 2.04
CA ARG A 112 13.47 -5.67 1.99
C ARG A 112 13.91 -5.34 0.55
N VAL A 113 12.94 -5.22 -0.36
CA VAL A 113 13.17 -4.92 -1.78
C VAL A 113 13.16 -3.41 -1.95
N PHE A 114 14.35 -2.82 -1.89
CA PHE A 114 14.56 -1.37 -1.91
C PHE A 114 15.07 -0.88 -3.27
N SER A 115 14.46 -1.37 -4.35
CA SER A 115 14.84 -0.98 -5.71
C SER A 115 14.23 0.36 -6.10
N GLU A 116 14.87 1.08 -7.02
CA GLU A 116 14.29 2.30 -7.62
C GLU A 116 12.94 2.05 -8.29
N GLN A 117 12.68 0.81 -8.73
CA GLN A 117 11.43 0.42 -9.35
C GLN A 117 10.30 0.39 -8.31
N GLU A 118 10.55 -0.14 -7.12
CA GLU A 118 9.55 -0.19 -6.05
C GLU A 118 9.27 1.21 -5.48
N HIS A 119 10.30 2.05 -5.37
CA HIS A 119 10.13 3.47 -5.01
C HIS A 119 9.23 4.20 -6.02
N ARG A 120 9.50 4.03 -7.32
CA ARG A 120 8.69 4.64 -8.38
C ARG A 120 7.26 4.12 -8.35
N ARG A 121 7.05 2.85 -8.00
CA ARG A 121 5.72 2.26 -7.86
C ARG A 121 4.95 2.87 -6.70
N ILE A 122 5.55 3.01 -5.51
CA ILE A 122 4.92 3.62 -4.34
C ILE A 122 4.60 5.10 -4.60
N ASP A 123 5.51 5.85 -5.22
CA ASP A 123 5.29 7.26 -5.54
C ASP A 123 4.17 7.43 -6.59
N LEU A 124 4.14 6.56 -7.60
CA LEU A 124 3.08 6.55 -8.60
C LEU A 124 1.72 6.17 -7.99
N ALA A 125 1.68 5.26 -7.01
CA ALA A 125 0.47 4.93 -6.28
C ALA A 125 -0.03 6.13 -5.45
N ARG A 126 0.86 6.81 -4.71
CA ARG A 126 0.56 8.03 -3.96
C ARG A 126 -0.05 9.11 -4.86
N ASP A 127 0.57 9.36 -6.01
CA ASP A 127 0.10 10.36 -6.98
C ASP A 127 -1.27 9.99 -7.57
N LEU A 128 -1.49 8.72 -7.92
CA LEU A 128 -2.79 8.26 -8.43
C LEU A 128 -3.92 8.41 -7.41
N MET A 129 -3.63 8.14 -6.14
CA MET A 129 -4.58 8.22 -5.03
C MET A 129 -4.79 9.65 -4.53
N ASN A 130 -4.01 10.62 -5.03
CA ASN A 130 -3.99 12.00 -4.58
C ASN A 130 -3.70 12.14 -3.06
N ILE A 131 -2.83 11.27 -2.54
CA ILE A 131 -2.42 11.31 -1.13
C ILE A 131 -1.33 12.39 -0.96
N PRO A 132 -1.54 13.38 -0.07
CA PRO A 132 -0.56 14.42 0.17
C PRO A 132 0.73 13.85 0.76
N GLU A 133 1.85 14.49 0.43
CA GLU A 133 3.18 14.02 0.82
C GLU A 133 3.32 13.86 2.35
N GLU A 134 2.75 14.79 3.12
CA GLU A 134 2.80 14.78 4.58
C GLU A 134 2.10 13.56 5.19
N GLU A 135 1.02 13.11 4.56
CA GLU A 135 0.24 11.96 5.01
C GLU A 135 0.94 10.66 4.64
N ALA A 136 1.49 10.57 3.43
CA ALA A 136 2.32 9.45 3.01
C ALA A 136 3.56 9.27 3.91
N VAL A 137 4.21 10.38 4.29
CA VAL A 137 5.35 10.38 5.23
C VAL A 137 4.96 9.82 6.59
N LYS A 138 3.80 10.22 7.14
CA LYS A 138 3.31 9.68 8.41
C LYS A 138 3.07 8.18 8.34
N VAL A 139 2.37 7.71 7.31
CA VAL A 139 2.12 6.28 7.07
C VAL A 139 3.42 5.49 7.00
N LEU A 140 4.44 6.03 6.29
CA LEU A 140 5.75 5.41 6.23
C LEU A 140 6.41 5.33 7.61
N HIS A 141 6.45 6.43 8.36
CA HIS A 141 7.07 6.43 9.68
C HIS A 141 6.37 5.48 10.66
N ASP A 142 5.04 5.41 10.63
CA ASP A 142 4.27 4.48 11.48
C ASP A 142 4.62 3.03 11.14
N ILE A 143 4.63 2.65 9.85
CA ILE A 143 4.97 1.29 9.42
C ILE A 143 6.42 0.92 9.76
N VAL A 144 7.33 1.87 9.61
CA VAL A 144 8.75 1.67 9.95
C VAL A 144 8.90 1.46 11.46
N ALA A 145 8.26 2.30 12.28
CA ALA A 145 8.28 2.14 13.74
C ALA A 145 7.66 0.81 14.19
N GLU A 146 6.56 0.37 13.56
CA GLU A 146 5.99 -0.97 13.77
C GLU A 146 7.00 -2.07 13.42
N ALA A 147 7.67 -1.96 12.28
CA ALA A 147 8.68 -2.93 11.85
C ALA A 147 9.88 -2.97 12.81
N GLU A 148 10.40 -1.81 13.24
CA GLU A 148 11.48 -1.68 14.23
C GLU A 148 11.16 -2.41 15.53
N ALA A 149 9.93 -2.23 16.02
CA ALA A 149 9.46 -2.87 17.24
C ALA A 149 9.47 -4.40 17.13
N VAL A 150 9.20 -4.94 15.94
CA VAL A 150 9.19 -6.40 15.68
C VAL A 150 10.60 -6.95 15.41
N PHE A 151 11.46 -6.20 14.72
CA PHE A 151 12.84 -6.61 14.42
C PHE A 151 13.80 -6.48 15.61
N GLY A 152 13.36 -5.92 16.74
CA GLY A 152 14.14 -5.86 17.97
C GLY A 152 15.36 -4.93 17.92
N ALA A 153 15.40 -4.02 16.94
CA ALA A 153 16.37 -2.94 16.93
C ALA A 153 15.91 -1.74 16.11
N PRO A 154 16.36 -0.54 16.51
CA PRO A 154 16.10 0.66 15.75
C PRO A 154 16.68 0.53 14.34
N ILE A 155 15.83 0.74 13.32
CA ILE A 155 16.16 1.31 12.01
C ILE A 155 16.64 2.74 12.32
N LYS A 156 17.83 2.86 12.92
CA LYS A 156 18.31 4.13 13.44
C LYS A 156 18.33 5.20 12.36
N ASP A 157 17.54 6.24 12.59
CA ASP A 157 17.73 7.58 12.06
C ASP A 157 19.02 8.15 12.70
N GLU A 158 20.19 7.96 12.09
CA GLU A 158 21.38 8.76 12.44
C GLU A 158 21.68 9.75 11.31
N GLY A 159 21.35 11.02 11.56
CA GLY A 159 21.89 12.19 10.85
C GLY A 159 21.09 12.68 9.66
#